data_AF-A0A9Q1IAT4-F1
#
_entry.id   AF-A0A9Q1IAT4-F1
#
_cell.length_a   1.000
_cell.length_b   1.000
_cell.length_c   1.000
_cell.angle_alpha   90.00
_cell.angle_beta   90.00
_cell.angle_gamma   90.00
#
_symmetry.space_group_name_H-M   'P 1'
#
loop_
_entity.id
_entity.type
_entity.pdbx_description
1 polymer ?
#
loop_
_entity_poly.entity_id
_entity_poly.type
_entity_poly.pdbx_seq_one_letter_code
_entity_poly.pdbx_strand_id
1 'polypeptide(L)'
;MTEAVAGEGFLLGCISCKRREEVPATTTVDWYFKSLEDDDFHQIFHYEYPVSTVLHEDFEERLQWHGTGGTPDVQSGAVWIRNVTFNDTGTYRCTLKRALELPDKERPEEHVSISKEVELTVVAVGNRELTSVISEVMMYVVIVGLQLWMIGVVVYCYKKIWVEREAYAARRALRHPNLLPDSKDNCDGVNLE
;
A
#
# COMPACT_ATOMS: atom_id res chain seq x y z
N MET A 1 3.61 -15.41 -1.95
CA MET A 1 2.44 -16.23 -2.28
C MET A 1 1.27 -15.29 -2.50
N THR A 2 0.55 -15.48 -3.60
CA THR A 2 -0.54 -14.60 -4.04
C THR A 2 -1.83 -15.39 -3.96
N GLU A 3 -2.87 -14.84 -3.33
CA GLU A 3 -4.13 -15.54 -3.13
C GLU A 3 -5.20 -15.04 -4.11
N ALA A 4 -5.96 -15.96 -4.69
CA ALA A 4 -7.17 -15.67 -5.47
C ALA A 4 -8.37 -16.40 -4.88
N VAL A 5 -9.56 -15.82 -5.00
CA VAL A 5 -10.81 -16.41 -4.50
C VAL A 5 -11.49 -17.21 -5.60
N ALA A 6 -11.88 -18.44 -5.29
CA ALA A 6 -12.60 -19.30 -6.23
C ALA A 6 -13.95 -18.66 -6.65
N GLY A 7 -14.25 -18.70 -7.95
CA GLY A 7 -15.42 -18.11 -8.57
C GLY A 7 -15.28 -16.62 -8.91
N GLU A 8 -14.27 -15.93 -8.40
CA GLU A 8 -14.01 -14.52 -8.73
C GLU A 8 -13.03 -14.38 -9.90
N GLY A 9 -12.88 -13.15 -10.39
CA GLY A 9 -11.83 -12.83 -11.36
C GLY A 9 -10.56 -12.36 -10.67
N PHE A 10 -9.40 -12.69 -11.23
CA PHE A 10 -8.11 -12.32 -10.67
C PHE A 10 -7.20 -11.70 -11.73
N LEU A 11 -6.46 -10.65 -11.35
CA LEU A 11 -5.49 -9.98 -12.21
C LEU A 11 -4.09 -10.53 -11.96
N LEU A 12 -3.53 -11.23 -12.95
CA LEU A 12 -2.12 -11.56 -12.97
C LEU A 12 -1.34 -10.37 -13.56
N GLY A 13 -0.76 -9.57 -12.67
CA GLY A 13 0.08 -8.43 -13.04
C GLY A 13 1.52 -8.86 -13.31
N CYS A 14 2.06 -8.47 -14.47
CA CYS A 14 3.49 -8.60 -14.76
C CYS A 14 4.04 -7.30 -15.30
N ILE A 15 4.87 -6.63 -14.51
CA ILE A 15 5.41 -5.31 -14.85
C ILE A 15 6.91 -5.44 -15.06
N SER A 16 7.38 -4.90 -16.18
CA SER A 16 8.80 -4.77 -16.46
C SER A 16 9.04 -3.41 -17.09
N CYS A 17 9.70 -2.51 -16.36
CA CYS A 17 10.00 -1.18 -16.86
C CYS A 17 11.28 -1.20 -17.71
N LYS A 18 11.32 -0.40 -18.77
CA LYS A 18 12.55 -0.12 -19.51
C LYS A 18 13.48 0.73 -18.64
N ARG A 19 14.79 0.64 -18.89
CA ARG A 19 15.78 1.48 -18.19
C ARG A 19 15.69 2.96 -18.59
N ARG A 20 15.36 3.22 -19.86
CA ARG A 20 15.02 4.51 -20.45
C ARG A 20 13.63 4.44 -21.04
N GLU A 21 12.80 5.41 -20.75
CA GLU A 21 11.43 5.46 -21.27
C GLU A 21 11.40 5.93 -22.72
N GLU A 22 12.31 6.83 -23.10
CA GLU A 22 12.38 7.49 -24.40
C GLU A 22 12.81 6.59 -25.56
N VAL A 23 13.37 5.41 -25.29
CA VAL A 23 13.83 4.46 -26.32
C VAL A 23 12.61 3.69 -26.82
N PRO A 24 12.21 3.81 -28.10
CA PRO A 24 11.07 3.07 -28.63
C PRO A 24 11.34 1.57 -28.56
N ALA A 25 10.28 0.80 -28.35
CA ALA A 25 10.39 -0.64 -28.23
C ALA A 25 9.14 -1.34 -28.76
N THR A 26 9.33 -2.50 -29.34
CA THR A 26 8.25 -3.45 -29.64
C THR A 26 8.35 -4.61 -28.67
N THR A 27 7.25 -4.93 -27.99
CA THR A 27 7.22 -5.96 -26.94
C THR A 27 6.21 -7.04 -27.25
N THR A 28 6.63 -8.29 -27.11
CA THR A 28 5.73 -9.45 -27.04
C THR A 28 5.69 -9.99 -25.62
N VAL A 29 4.52 -10.49 -25.22
CA VAL A 29 4.29 -11.01 -23.87
C VAL A 29 3.79 -12.44 -23.97
N ASP A 30 4.51 -13.35 -23.35
CA ASP A 30 4.12 -14.74 -23.20
C ASP A 30 3.78 -15.03 -21.74
N TRP A 31 2.65 -15.71 -21.50
CA TRP A 31 2.39 -16.32 -20.20
C TRP A 31 2.50 -17.84 -20.30
N TYR A 32 3.09 -18.41 -19.27
CA TYR A 32 3.20 -19.83 -19.06
C TYR A 32 2.59 -20.21 -17.72
N PHE A 33 2.05 -21.40 -17.64
CA PHE A 33 1.50 -21.99 -16.44
C PHE A 33 2.14 -23.35 -16.17
N LYS A 34 2.39 -23.62 -14.89
CA LYS A 34 2.83 -24.90 -14.37
C LYS A 34 1.92 -25.25 -13.20
N SER A 35 1.16 -26.34 -13.33
CA SER A 35 0.34 -26.88 -12.23
C SER A 35 1.24 -27.39 -11.09
N LEU A 36 0.64 -27.66 -9.94
CA LEU A 36 1.35 -28.32 -8.82
C LEU A 36 1.78 -29.75 -9.15
N GLU A 37 1.07 -30.42 -10.05
CA GLU A 37 1.33 -31.81 -10.47
C GLU A 37 2.26 -31.91 -11.68
N ASP A 38 2.34 -30.86 -12.49
CA ASP A 38 3.18 -30.81 -13.69
C ASP A 38 4.63 -30.48 -13.33
N ASP A 39 5.57 -30.99 -14.13
CA ASP A 39 6.99 -30.66 -13.97
C ASP A 39 7.45 -29.54 -14.92
N ASP A 40 6.74 -29.31 -16.02
CA ASP A 40 7.10 -28.34 -17.04
C ASP A 40 6.08 -27.20 -17.18
N PHE A 41 6.54 -26.08 -17.76
CA PHE A 41 5.70 -24.94 -18.07
C PHE A 41 5.08 -25.08 -19.46
N HIS A 42 3.76 -24.88 -19.54
CA HIS A 42 3.02 -24.82 -20.79
C HIS A 42 2.61 -23.38 -21.11
N GLN A 43 2.68 -22.98 -22.37
CA GLN A 43 2.32 -21.63 -22.78
C GLN A 43 0.79 -21.51 -22.84
N ILE A 44 0.23 -20.55 -22.10
CA ILE A 44 -1.22 -20.34 -21.97
C ILE A 44 -1.71 -19.12 -22.74
N PHE A 45 -0.84 -18.13 -22.95
CA PHE A 45 -1.20 -16.85 -23.56
C PHE A 45 -0.03 -16.25 -24.34
N HIS A 46 -0.35 -15.61 -25.45
CA HIS A 46 0.59 -14.85 -26.25
C HIS A 46 -0.05 -13.51 -26.65
N TYR A 47 0.67 -12.42 -26.46
CA TYR A 47 0.28 -11.09 -26.90
C TYR A 47 1.37 -10.48 -27.77
N GLU A 48 0.95 -10.07 -28.96
CA GLU A 48 1.73 -9.31 -29.91
C GLU A 48 0.82 -8.22 -30.47
N TYR A 49 1.14 -6.95 -30.18
CA TYR A 49 0.25 -5.83 -30.48
C TYR A 49 -0.25 -5.85 -31.94
N PRO A 50 -1.56 -5.74 -32.20
CA PRO A 50 -2.67 -5.53 -31.26
C PRO A 50 -3.43 -6.83 -30.86
N VAL A 51 -2.89 -8.01 -31.19
CA VAL A 51 -3.57 -9.31 -31.10
C VAL A 51 -3.18 -10.06 -29.82
N SER A 52 -4.18 -10.59 -29.13
CA SER A 52 -4.01 -11.55 -28.04
C SER A 52 -4.50 -12.93 -28.46
N THR A 53 -3.72 -13.96 -28.16
CA THR A 53 -4.06 -15.36 -28.45
C THR A 53 -3.99 -16.18 -27.17
N VAL A 54 -5.07 -16.89 -26.86
CA VAL A 54 -5.08 -17.91 -25.81
C VAL A 54 -4.67 -19.24 -26.45
N LEU A 55 -3.72 -19.94 -25.84
CA LEU A 55 -3.07 -21.13 -26.43
C LEU A 55 -3.44 -22.44 -25.73
N HIS A 56 -4.13 -22.37 -24.59
CA HIS A 56 -4.47 -23.53 -23.77
C HIS A 56 -5.97 -23.62 -23.54
N GLU A 57 -6.54 -24.82 -23.73
CA GLU A 57 -7.99 -25.08 -23.69
C GLU A 57 -8.61 -24.73 -22.32
N ASP A 58 -7.95 -25.11 -21.21
CA ASP A 58 -8.44 -24.81 -19.84
C ASP A 58 -8.62 -23.31 -19.54
N PHE A 59 -7.97 -22.44 -20.33
CA PHE A 59 -8.00 -21.00 -20.19
C PHE A 59 -8.77 -20.29 -21.31
N GLU A 60 -9.33 -21.05 -22.26
CA GLU A 60 -10.11 -20.54 -23.37
C GLU A 60 -11.32 -19.74 -22.85
N GLU A 61 -11.61 -18.60 -23.49
CA GLU A 61 -12.65 -17.62 -23.08
C GLU A 61 -12.51 -17.01 -21.67
N ARG A 62 -11.54 -17.45 -20.86
CA ARG A 62 -11.34 -16.99 -19.48
C ARG A 62 -10.23 -15.95 -19.35
N LEU A 63 -9.18 -16.06 -20.16
CA LEU A 63 -8.05 -15.13 -20.17
C LEU A 63 -8.33 -13.90 -21.02
N GLN A 64 -8.04 -12.72 -20.47
CA GLN A 64 -8.21 -11.44 -21.15
C GLN A 64 -7.00 -10.54 -20.96
N TRP A 65 -6.64 -9.81 -22.02
CA TRP A 65 -5.57 -8.82 -21.95
C TRP A 65 -6.01 -7.60 -21.13
N HIS A 66 -5.26 -7.30 -20.07
CA HIS A 66 -5.45 -6.13 -19.21
C HIS A 66 -4.14 -5.33 -19.04
N GLY A 67 -3.14 -5.60 -19.88
CA GLY A 67 -1.86 -4.92 -19.90
C GLY A 67 -1.91 -3.54 -20.57
N THR A 68 -0.73 -3.00 -20.88
CA THR A 68 -0.61 -1.76 -21.64
C THR A 68 -1.30 -1.92 -23.01
N GLY A 69 -2.30 -1.09 -23.29
CA GLY A 69 -3.06 -1.10 -24.54
C GLY A 69 -2.73 0.08 -25.44
N GLY A 70 -3.02 -0.05 -26.74
CA GLY A 70 -2.91 1.05 -27.71
C GLY A 70 -1.50 1.33 -28.24
N THR A 71 -0.48 0.60 -27.79
CA THR A 71 0.90 0.73 -28.25
C THR A 71 1.60 -0.64 -28.34
N PRO A 72 2.60 -0.81 -29.22
CA PRO A 72 3.49 -1.97 -29.23
C PRO A 72 4.53 -1.94 -28.09
N ASP A 73 4.75 -0.77 -27.47
CA ASP A 73 5.66 -0.59 -26.33
C ASP A 73 4.98 -0.98 -25.00
N VAL A 74 4.90 -2.28 -24.76
CA VAL A 74 4.24 -2.84 -23.58
C VAL A 74 5.20 -2.87 -22.38
N GLN A 75 4.82 -2.16 -21.31
CA GLN A 75 5.53 -2.21 -20.02
C GLN A 75 4.84 -3.10 -18.99
N SER A 76 3.50 -3.19 -19.06
CA SER A 76 2.69 -4.07 -18.21
C SER A 76 2.06 -5.16 -19.05
N GLY A 77 2.47 -6.40 -18.83
CA GLY A 77 1.96 -7.60 -19.48
C GLY A 77 0.86 -8.30 -18.68
N ALA A 78 -0.10 -7.55 -18.16
CA ALA A 78 -1.11 -8.09 -17.25
C ALA A 78 -2.22 -8.86 -17.98
N VAL A 79 -2.64 -10.00 -17.40
CA VAL A 79 -3.78 -10.79 -17.88
C VAL A 79 -4.82 -10.98 -16.77
N TRP A 80 -6.09 -10.92 -17.14
CA TRP A 80 -7.21 -11.16 -16.24
C TRP A 80 -7.75 -12.57 -16.44
N ILE A 81 -7.79 -13.37 -15.38
CA ILE A 81 -8.43 -14.69 -15.38
C ILE A 81 -9.86 -14.53 -14.85
N ARG A 82 -10.85 -14.94 -15.64
CA ARG A 82 -12.27 -14.99 -15.21
C ARG A 82 -12.61 -16.33 -14.58
N ASN A 83 -13.49 -16.28 -13.57
CA ASN A 83 -14.01 -17.46 -12.86
C ASN A 83 -12.88 -18.39 -12.43
N VAL A 84 -12.03 -17.93 -11.51
CA VAL A 84 -10.90 -18.71 -10.99
C VAL A 84 -11.42 -19.97 -10.30
N THR A 85 -10.74 -21.09 -10.49
CA THR A 85 -11.06 -22.42 -9.98
C THR A 85 -9.85 -22.98 -9.24
N PHE A 86 -10.04 -24.02 -8.41
CA PHE A 86 -8.93 -24.61 -7.66
C PHE A 86 -7.82 -25.19 -8.56
N ASN A 87 -8.16 -25.59 -9.80
CA ASN A 87 -7.21 -26.10 -10.79
C ASN A 87 -6.25 -25.02 -11.31
N ASP A 88 -6.59 -23.74 -11.17
CA ASP A 88 -5.72 -22.64 -11.59
C ASP A 88 -4.60 -22.38 -10.57
N THR A 89 -4.54 -23.17 -9.48
CA THR A 89 -3.46 -23.13 -8.48
C THR A 89 -2.18 -23.67 -9.07
N GLY A 90 -1.10 -22.90 -8.98
CA GLY A 90 0.20 -23.27 -9.52
C GLY A 90 1.12 -22.08 -9.67
N THR A 91 2.13 -22.26 -10.52
CA THR A 91 3.13 -21.23 -10.80
C THR A 91 2.91 -20.66 -12.19
N TYR A 92 2.71 -19.34 -12.26
CA TYR A 92 2.62 -18.61 -13.50
C TYR A 92 3.94 -17.91 -13.78
N ARG A 93 4.36 -17.95 -15.04
CA ARG A 93 5.55 -17.25 -15.51
C ARG A 93 5.20 -16.35 -16.67
N CYS A 94 5.39 -15.05 -16.50
CA CYS A 94 5.35 -14.12 -17.62
C CYS A 94 6.75 -13.93 -18.19
N THR A 95 6.85 -13.81 -19.51
CA THR A 95 8.07 -13.47 -20.23
C THR A 95 7.77 -12.30 -21.16
N LEU A 96 8.43 -11.17 -20.92
CA LEU A 96 8.38 -10.00 -21.79
C LEU A 96 9.62 -10.00 -22.66
N LYS A 97 9.44 -10.16 -23.97
CA LYS A 97 10.50 -10.09 -24.98
C LYS A 97 10.38 -8.75 -25.68
N ARG A 98 11.44 -7.95 -25.62
CA ARG A 98 11.49 -6.61 -26.19
C ARG A 98 12.54 -6.52 -27.27
N ALA A 99 12.20 -5.83 -28.34
CA ALA A 99 13.13 -5.28 -29.30
C ALA A 99 13.23 -3.77 -29.01
N LEU A 100 14.38 -3.32 -28.51
CA LEU A 100 14.67 -1.91 -28.28
C LEU A 100 15.27 -1.31 -29.54
N GLU A 101 14.67 -0.23 -30.03
CA GLU A 101 15.18 0.53 -31.18
C GLU A 101 16.16 1.58 -30.69
N LEU A 102 17.46 1.30 -30.85
CA LEU A 102 18.53 2.16 -30.38
C LEU A 102 18.93 3.16 -31.48
N PRO A 103 19.30 4.41 -31.13
CA PRO A 103 19.81 5.39 -32.09
C PRO A 103 21.25 5.08 -32.56
N ASP A 104 21.86 4.01 -32.06
CA ASP A 104 23.22 3.61 -32.39
C ASP A 104 23.28 2.96 -33.79
N LYS A 105 24.20 3.43 -34.64
CA LYS A 105 24.36 2.93 -36.02
C LYS A 105 24.96 1.53 -36.07
N GLU A 106 25.70 1.11 -35.04
CA GLU A 106 26.36 -0.20 -35.01
C GLU A 106 25.45 -1.31 -34.46
N ARG A 107 24.52 -0.95 -33.58
CA ARG A 107 23.50 -1.85 -33.02
C ARG A 107 22.15 -1.14 -32.99
N PRO A 108 21.42 -1.12 -34.12
CA PRO A 108 20.14 -0.43 -34.22
C PRO A 108 19.02 -1.11 -33.42
N GLU A 109 19.18 -2.40 -33.10
CA GLU A 109 18.18 -3.19 -32.37
C GLU A 109 18.86 -4.03 -31.27
N GLU A 110 18.30 -3.98 -30.07
CA GLU A 110 18.72 -4.82 -28.94
C GLU A 110 17.54 -5.64 -28.41
N HIS A 111 17.70 -6.96 -28.37
CA HIS A 111 16.67 -7.85 -27.82
C HIS A 111 16.92 -8.12 -26.34
N VAL A 112 15.90 -7.85 -25.52
CA VAL A 112 15.92 -8.10 -24.08
C VAL A 112 14.75 -9.00 -23.72
N SER A 113 15.01 -10.07 -22.95
CA SER A 113 13.96 -10.93 -22.42
C SER A 113 13.99 -10.94 -20.90
N ILE A 114 12.84 -10.74 -20.27
CA ILE A 114 12.69 -10.70 -18.81
C ILE A 114 11.57 -11.66 -18.43
N SER A 115 11.87 -12.61 -17.57
CA SER A 115 10.90 -13.51 -16.96
C SER A 115 10.62 -13.11 -15.51
N LYS A 116 9.36 -13.24 -15.08
CA LYS A 116 8.95 -13.17 -13.68
C LYS A 116 8.02 -14.33 -13.38
N GLU A 117 8.15 -14.88 -12.19
CA GLU A 117 7.34 -15.99 -11.72
C GLU A 117 6.50 -15.54 -10.54
N VAL A 118 5.27 -16.04 -10.49
CA VAL A 118 4.31 -15.75 -9.43
C VAL A 118 3.57 -17.04 -9.08
N GLU A 119 3.60 -17.38 -7.79
CA GLU A 119 2.87 -18.51 -7.25
C GLU A 119 1.46 -18.05 -6.86
N LEU A 120 0.45 -18.68 -7.45
CA LEU A 120 -0.96 -18.42 -7.21
C LEU A 120 -1.59 -19.57 -6.43
N THR A 121 -2.24 -19.26 -5.32
CA THR A 121 -3.04 -20.21 -4.55
C THR A 121 -4.49 -19.80 -4.54
N VAL A 122 -5.37 -20.70 -4.96
CA VAL A 122 -6.80 -20.44 -5.00
C VAL A 122 -7.45 -20.92 -3.70
N VAL A 123 -8.11 -20.01 -3.00
CA VAL A 123 -8.78 -20.23 -1.72
C VAL A 123 -10.29 -20.06 -1.86
N ALA A 124 -11.06 -20.77 -1.04
CA ALA A 124 -12.52 -20.66 -1.03
C ALA A 124 -13.02 -19.31 -0.46
N VAL A 125 -12.25 -18.73 0.46
CA VAL A 125 -12.55 -17.45 1.11
C VAL A 125 -11.25 -16.66 1.17
N GLY A 126 -11.26 -15.43 0.66
CA GLY A 126 -10.08 -14.56 0.69
C GLY A 126 -9.67 -14.21 2.12
N ASN A 127 -8.40 -14.42 2.45
CA ASN A 127 -7.87 -13.96 3.72
C ASN A 127 -7.55 -12.46 3.65
N ARG A 128 -7.77 -11.74 4.75
CA ARG A 128 -7.23 -10.38 4.86
C ARG A 128 -5.72 -10.49 5.02
N GLU A 129 -4.97 -9.77 4.20
CA GLU A 129 -3.52 -9.66 4.30
C GLU A 129 -3.10 -9.47 5.76
N LEU A 130 -2.26 -10.37 6.28
CA LEU A 130 -1.83 -10.36 7.69
C LEU A 130 -1.26 -8.98 8.08
N THR A 131 -0.53 -8.34 7.17
CA THR A 131 0.02 -6.99 7.35
C THR A 131 -1.07 -5.94 7.53
N SER A 132 -2.23 -6.06 6.85
CA SER A 132 -3.35 -5.14 7.03
C SER A 132 -3.98 -5.30 8.41
N VAL A 133 -4.13 -6.53 8.91
CA VAL A 133 -4.70 -6.78 10.24
C VAL A 133 -3.74 -6.28 11.33
N ILE A 134 -2.44 -6.56 11.18
CA ILE A 134 -1.41 -6.12 12.13
C ILE A 134 -1.33 -4.60 12.16
N SER A 135 -1.34 -3.92 11.00
CA SER A 135 -1.25 -2.46 10.96
C SER A 135 -2.46 -1.78 11.60
N GLU A 136 -3.66 -2.33 11.41
CA GLU A 136 -4.89 -1.87 12.07
C GLU A 136 -4.79 -2.00 13.59
N VAL A 137 -4.38 -3.16 14.11
CA VAL A 137 -4.22 -3.38 15.55
C VAL A 137 -3.11 -2.49 16.14
N MET A 138 -1.96 -2.42 15.48
CA MET A 138 -0.82 -1.60 15.93
C MET A 138 -1.18 -0.11 15.98
N MET A 139 -1.96 0.38 15.01
CA MET A 139 -2.47 1.75 15.04
C MET A 139 -3.26 2.03 16.32
N TYR A 140 -4.21 1.15 16.70
CA TYR A 140 -4.98 1.32 17.93
C TYR A 140 -4.11 1.26 19.19
N VAL A 141 -3.14 0.34 19.25
CA VAL A 141 -2.22 0.23 20.39
C VAL A 141 -1.40 1.52 20.57
N VAL A 142 -0.88 2.09 19.49
CA VAL A 142 -0.12 3.34 19.52
C VAL A 142 -1.02 4.50 19.96
N ILE A 143 -2.23 4.62 19.41
CA ILE A 143 -3.19 5.68 19.78
C ILE A 143 -3.53 5.62 21.27
N VAL A 144 -3.91 4.44 21.78
CA VAL A 144 -4.26 4.26 23.19
C VAL A 144 -3.06 4.52 24.10
N GLY A 145 -1.87 4.02 23.72
CA GLY A 145 -0.64 4.25 24.48
C GLY A 145 -0.28 5.74 24.58
N LEU A 146 -0.32 6.47 23.46
CA LEU A 146 -0.08 7.92 23.45
C LEU A 146 -1.13 8.69 24.25
N GLN A 147 -2.40 8.28 24.17
CA GLN A 147 -3.47 8.91 24.94
C GLN A 147 -3.27 8.73 26.44
N LEU A 148 -2.95 7.51 26.89
CA LEU A 148 -2.65 7.24 28.30
C LEU A 148 -1.40 7.98 28.77
N TRP A 149 -0.37 8.08 27.93
CA TRP A 149 0.83 8.85 28.22
C TRP A 149 0.52 10.34 28.42
N MET A 150 -0.25 10.94 27.49
CA MET A 150 -0.69 12.34 27.59
C MET A 150 -1.52 12.58 28.86
N ILE A 151 -2.48 11.69 29.17
CA ILE A 151 -3.27 11.76 30.40
C ILE A 151 -2.35 11.68 31.64
N GLY A 152 -1.37 10.77 31.62
CA GLY A 152 -0.37 10.63 32.70
C GLY A 152 0.41 11.92 32.94
N VAL A 153 0.88 12.57 31.87
CA VAL A 153 1.57 13.87 31.95
C VAL A 153 0.64 14.96 32.50
N VAL A 154 -0.61 15.04 32.03
CA VAL A 154 -1.58 16.04 32.51
C VAL A 154 -1.88 15.86 33.99
N VAL A 155 -2.13 14.63 34.45
CA VAL A 155 -2.39 14.34 35.88
C VAL A 155 -1.17 14.65 36.74
N TYR A 156 0.03 14.29 36.27
CA TYR A 156 1.27 14.59 36.96
C TYR A 156 1.50 16.11 37.10
N CYS A 157 1.37 16.86 36.00
CA CYS A 157 1.48 18.31 36.00
C CYS A 157 0.41 18.97 36.87
N TYR A 158 -0.84 18.50 36.79
CA TYR A 158 -1.94 18.99 37.61
C TYR A 158 -1.66 18.83 39.11
N LYS A 159 -1.26 17.63 39.55
CA LYS A 159 -0.90 17.39 40.95
C LYS A 159 0.24 18.28 41.41
N LYS A 160 1.29 18.41 40.60
CA LYS A 160 2.44 19.25 40.94
C LYS A 160 2.05 20.73 41.10
N ILE A 161 1.33 21.29 40.13
CA ILE A 161 0.88 22.69 40.17
C ILE A 161 -0.08 22.92 41.33
N TRP A 162 -0.95 21.96 41.63
CA TRP A 162 -1.90 22.07 42.73
C TRP A 162 -1.19 22.17 44.08
N VAL A 163 -0.19 21.32 44.33
CA VAL A 163 0.65 21.38 45.55
C VAL A 163 1.40 22.71 45.65
N GLU A 164 1.99 23.18 44.55
CA GLU A 164 2.66 24.48 44.52
C GLU A 164 1.67 25.61 44.83
N ARG A 165 0.47 25.59 44.24
CA ARG A 165 -0.58 26.59 44.46
C ARG A 165 -1.03 26.66 45.91
N GLU A 166 -1.21 25.54 46.59
CA GLU A 166 -1.52 25.50 48.02
C GLU A 166 -0.38 26.08 48.87
N ALA A 167 0.87 25.75 48.55
CA ALA A 167 2.04 26.32 49.23
C ALA A 167 2.14 27.85 49.02
N TYR A 168 1.83 28.36 47.83
CA TYR A 168 1.72 29.80 47.56
C TYR A 168 0.58 30.44 48.36
N ALA A 169 -0.60 29.81 48.43
CA ALA A 169 -1.73 30.30 49.21
C ALA A 169 -1.40 30.37 50.71
N ALA A 170 -0.74 29.35 51.27
CA ALA A 170 -0.29 29.33 52.66
C ALA A 170 0.76 30.43 52.95
N ARG A 171 1.74 30.61 52.06
CA ARG A 171 2.73 31.71 52.17
C ARG A 171 2.09 33.09 52.06
N ARG A 172 1.00 33.24 51.31
CA ARG A 172 0.24 34.49 51.22
C ARG A 172 -0.58 34.72 52.48
N ALA A 173 -1.23 33.70 53.03
CA ALA A 173 -1.95 33.76 54.30
C ALA A 173 -1.04 34.12 55.48
N LEU A 174 0.19 33.61 55.53
CA LEU A 174 1.22 33.98 56.52
C LEU A 174 1.81 35.39 56.33
N ARG A 175 1.67 36.00 55.15
CA ARG A 175 2.01 37.43 54.95
C ARG A 175 0.89 38.38 55.37
N HIS A 176 -0.35 37.89 55.51
CA HIS A 176 -1.52 38.66 55.95
C HIS A 176 -1.85 38.72 57.47
N PRO A 177 -1.07 38.19 58.44
CA PRO A 177 -1.30 38.48 59.86
C PRO A 177 -0.87 39.90 60.25
N ASN A 178 -0.05 40.58 59.45
CA ASN A 178 0.50 41.91 59.76
C ASN A 178 -0.21 43.05 59.02
N LEU A 179 -1.37 42.82 58.41
CA LEU A 179 -2.15 43.87 57.77
C LEU A 179 -3.64 43.60 57.88
N LEU A 180 -4.20 43.93 59.05
CA LEU A 180 -5.47 44.65 59.15
C LEU A 180 -5.42 45.54 60.40
N PRO A 181 -5.99 46.76 60.40
CA PRO A 181 -6.46 47.60 59.30
C PRO A 181 -5.55 48.84 59.14
N ASP A 182 -5.29 49.28 57.91
CA ASP A 182 -5.02 50.71 57.73
C ASP A 182 -6.13 51.32 56.89
N SER A 183 -6.75 52.30 57.51
CA SER A 183 -7.89 53.05 57.04
C SER A 183 -7.35 54.15 56.13
N LYS A 184 -7.74 54.15 54.86
CA LYS A 184 -8.06 55.41 54.17
C LYS A 184 -8.83 55.13 52.89
N ASP A 185 -10.06 55.61 52.93
CA ASP A 185 -10.89 55.89 51.77
C ASP A 185 -10.18 56.80 50.75
N ASN A 186 -10.74 56.75 49.54
CA ASN A 186 -10.81 57.83 48.56
C ASN A 186 -9.69 57.95 47.50
N CYS A 187 -9.98 57.40 46.33
CA CYS A 187 -9.87 58.16 45.08
C CYS A 187 -11.24 58.09 44.37
N ASP A 188 -11.85 59.27 44.28
CA ASP A 188 -13.14 59.71 43.72
C ASP A 188 -13.45 59.13 42.32
N GLY A 189 -14.69 59.03 41.82
CA GLY A 189 -15.90 59.79 42.05
C GLY A 189 -16.45 60.20 40.67
N VAL A 190 -17.64 59.72 40.31
CA VAL A 190 -18.38 60.19 39.13
C VAL A 190 -19.73 60.70 39.62
N ASN A 191 -19.96 61.99 39.37
CA ASN A 191 -21.10 62.80 39.78
C ASN A 191 -22.46 62.27 39.29
N LEU A 192 -23.46 62.47 40.15
CA LEU A 192 -24.88 62.62 39.82
C LEU A 192 -25.39 63.85 40.60
N GLU A 193 -25.10 65.05 40.07
CA GLU A 193 -26.00 66.19 39.81
C GLU A 193 -25.20 67.35 39.20
#